data_AF-A0A662ICS7-F1
#
_entry.id   AF-A0A662ICS7-F1
#
_cell.length_a   1.000
_cell.length_b   1.000
_cell.length_c   1.000
_cell.angle_alpha   90.00
_cell.angle_beta   90.00
_cell.angle_gamma   90.00
#
_symmetry.space_group_name_H-M   'P 1'
#
loop_
_entity.id
_entity.type
_entity.pdbx_description
1 polymer ?
#
loop_
_entity_poly.entity_id
_entity_poly.type
_entity_poly.pdbx_seq_one_letter_code
_entity_poly.pdbx_strand_id
1 'polypeptide(L)'
;MPNGNISPREAFDRVLRIAASFSNETRHKLAQAYQGYLNTLPPEHREMMMAIMAKGKTIVVKRSEIPRRILEDDEFFHLFLQYLSAIGAKRRR
;
A
#
# COMPACT_ATOMS: atom_id res chain seq x y z
N MET A 1 -18.16 -20.71 -6.96
CA MET A 1 -18.72 -19.37 -6.71
C MET A 1 -17.77 -18.35 -7.31
N PRO A 2 -18.19 -17.43 -8.19
CA PRO A 2 -17.31 -16.36 -8.62
C PRO A 2 -17.27 -15.36 -7.45
N ASN A 3 -16.24 -15.42 -6.61
CA ASN A 3 -16.04 -14.34 -5.64
C ASN A 3 -15.73 -13.09 -6.49
N GLY A 4 -16.68 -12.16 -6.59
CA GLY A 4 -16.62 -10.98 -7.44
C GLY A 4 -15.24 -10.32 -7.38
N ASN A 5 -14.44 -10.55 -8.43
CA ASN A 5 -13.02 -10.21 -8.45
C ASN A 5 -12.86 -8.69 -8.56
N ILE A 6 -12.69 -8.03 -7.41
CA ILE A 6 -12.23 -6.64 -7.37
C ILE A 6 -10.92 -6.59 -8.16
N SER A 7 -10.85 -5.74 -9.18
CA SER A 7 -9.65 -5.64 -10.02
C SER A 7 -8.46 -5.14 -9.19
N PRO A 8 -7.21 -5.47 -9.58
CA PRO A 8 -6.03 -4.94 -8.90
C PRO A 8 -6.00 -3.42 -8.82
N ARG A 9 -6.57 -2.75 -9.83
CA ARG A 9 -6.71 -1.30 -9.87
C ARG A 9 -7.66 -0.80 -8.78
N GLU A 10 -8.87 -1.36 -8.72
CA GLU A 10 -9.87 -0.98 -7.71
C GLU A 10 -9.39 -1.28 -6.27
N ALA A 11 -8.71 -2.41 -6.08
CA ALA A 11 -8.12 -2.77 -4.80
C ALA A 11 -7.03 -1.76 -4.40
N PHE A 12 -6.19 -1.31 -5.33
CA PHE A 12 -5.20 -0.29 -5.06
C PHE A 12 -5.82 1.10 -4.86
N ASP A 13 -6.90 1.45 -5.57
CA ASP A 13 -7.64 2.70 -5.34
C ASP A 13 -8.25 2.75 -3.93
N ARG A 14 -8.65 1.61 -3.37
CA ARG A 14 -9.05 1.51 -1.96
C ARG A 14 -7.90 1.86 -1.01
N VAL A 15 -6.68 1.38 -1.28
CA VAL A 15 -5.48 1.74 -0.50
C VAL A 15 -5.26 3.25 -0.50
N LEU A 16 -5.31 3.87 -1.68
CA LEU A 16 -5.10 5.32 -1.82
C LEU A 16 -6.17 6.13 -1.08
N ARG A 17 -7.44 5.72 -1.13
CA ARG A 17 -8.53 6.38 -0.39
C ARG A 17 -8.32 6.33 1.13
N ILE A 18 -7.93 5.17 1.66
CA ILE A 18 -7.64 5.00 3.09
C ILE A 18 -6.44 5.85 3.52
N ALA A 19 -5.38 5.89 2.69
CA ALA A 19 -4.22 6.72 2.97
C ALA A 19 -4.53 8.23 2.96
N ALA A 20 -5.53 8.66 2.18
CA ALA A 20 -5.93 10.06 2.08
C ALA A 20 -6.78 10.55 3.28
N SER A 21 -7.52 9.67 3.95
CA SER A 21 -8.43 10.01 5.06
C SER A 21 -7.77 9.91 6.45
N PHE A 22 -6.45 9.90 6.53
CA PHE A 22 -5.74 9.24 7.63
C PHE A 22 -5.90 9.89 9.02
N SER A 23 -6.22 9.04 10.03
CA SER A 23 -6.07 9.22 11.49
C SER A 23 -5.31 8.02 12.09
N ASN A 24 -4.78 8.06 13.31
CA ASN A 24 -4.00 6.95 13.90
C ASN A 24 -4.70 5.57 13.87
N GLU A 25 -6.04 5.53 13.97
CA GLU A 25 -6.83 4.29 13.85
C GLU A 25 -6.82 3.66 12.44
N THR A 26 -6.27 4.36 11.46
CA THR A 26 -6.33 4.02 10.04
C THR A 26 -5.16 3.10 9.62
N ARG A 27 -4.18 2.87 10.50
CA ARG A 27 -3.00 2.02 10.23
C ARG A 27 -3.35 0.56 9.93
N HIS A 28 -4.15 -0.07 10.79
CA HIS A 28 -4.62 -1.45 10.61
C HIS A 28 -5.48 -1.59 9.34
N LYS A 29 -6.34 -0.61 9.08
CA LYS A 29 -7.17 -0.55 7.86
C LYS A 29 -6.30 -0.46 6.60
N LEU A 30 -5.21 0.32 6.64
CA LEU A 30 -4.28 0.45 5.53
C LEU A 30 -3.53 -0.87 5.28
N ALA A 31 -3.01 -1.51 6.33
CA ALA A 31 -2.34 -2.81 6.21
C ALA A 31 -3.27 -3.87 5.60
N GLN A 32 -4.50 -3.96 6.09
CA GLN A 32 -5.51 -4.90 5.59
C GLN A 32 -5.89 -4.61 4.13
N ALA A 33 -6.07 -3.32 3.77
CA ALA A 33 -6.37 -2.95 2.40
C ALA A 33 -5.21 -3.27 1.45
N TYR A 34 -3.97 -3.05 1.89
CA TYR A 34 -2.79 -3.40 1.09
C TYR A 34 -2.65 -4.91 0.91
N GLN A 35 -2.90 -5.71 1.96
CA GLN A 35 -2.97 -7.17 1.85
C GLN A 35 -4.05 -7.60 0.84
N GLY A 36 -5.22 -6.96 0.88
CA GLY A 36 -6.28 -7.18 -0.10
C GLY A 36 -5.82 -6.90 -1.53
N TYR A 37 -5.09 -5.80 -1.77
CA TYR A 37 -4.46 -5.51 -3.06
C TYR A 37 -3.48 -6.60 -3.47
N LEU A 38 -2.57 -7.04 -2.61
CA LEU A 38 -1.61 -8.10 -2.94
C LEU A 38 -2.30 -9.41 -3.36
N ASN A 39 -3.42 -9.75 -2.69
CA ASN A 39 -4.18 -10.95 -3.01
C ASN A 39 -4.82 -10.92 -4.41
N THR A 40 -5.00 -9.73 -5.00
CA THR A 40 -5.46 -9.59 -6.40
C THR A 40 -4.35 -9.82 -7.43
N LEU A 41 -3.08 -9.82 -6.99
CA LEU A 41 -1.92 -9.98 -7.87
C LEU A 41 -1.50 -11.45 -7.99
N PRO A 42 -0.85 -11.85 -9.11
CA PRO A 42 -0.17 -13.13 -9.20
C PRO A 42 0.91 -13.28 -8.12
N PRO A 43 1.22 -14.51 -7.66
CA PRO A 43 2.20 -14.74 -6.60
C PRO A 43 3.57 -14.09 -6.86
N GLU A 44 4.09 -14.14 -8.10
CA GLU A 44 5.40 -13.54 -8.41
C GLU A 44 5.42 -12.03 -8.12
N HIS A 45 4.31 -11.34 -8.39
CA HIS A 45 4.18 -9.90 -8.16
C HIS A 45 4.10 -9.51 -6.69
N ARG A 46 3.79 -10.47 -5.79
CA ARG A 46 3.78 -10.27 -4.33
C ARG A 46 5.19 -10.35 -3.76
N GLU A 47 6.08 -11.10 -4.40
CA GLU A 47 7.46 -11.29 -3.97
C GLU A 47 8.44 -10.27 -4.59
N MET A 48 7.98 -9.45 -5.53
CA MET A 48 8.78 -8.38 -6.11
C MET A 48 9.29 -7.39 -5.06
N MET A 49 10.56 -6.99 -5.21
CA MET A 49 11.14 -5.87 -4.49
C MET A 49 10.56 -4.56 -5.00
N MET A 50 10.17 -3.70 -4.09
CA MET A 50 9.63 -2.38 -4.36
C MET A 50 10.54 -1.32 -3.75
N ALA A 51 10.94 -0.35 -4.56
CA ALA A 51 11.63 0.85 -4.09
C ALA A 51 10.59 1.93 -3.74
N ILE A 52 10.52 2.26 -2.45
CA ILE A 52 9.69 3.34 -1.91
C ILE A 52 10.59 4.56 -1.73
N MET A 53 10.36 5.59 -2.54
CA MET A 53 11.08 6.86 -2.46
C MET A 53 10.20 7.90 -1.75
N ALA A 54 10.65 8.38 -0.59
CA ALA A 54 9.97 9.41 0.19
C ALA A 54 10.99 10.22 1.01
N LYS A 55 10.81 11.55 1.08
CA LYS A 55 11.70 12.47 1.83
C LYS A 55 13.21 12.32 1.53
N GLY A 56 13.56 12.04 0.27
CA GLY A 56 14.95 11.82 -0.14
C GLY A 56 15.56 10.50 0.36
N LYS A 57 14.77 9.64 1.03
CA LYS A 57 15.13 8.28 1.40
C LYS A 57 14.57 7.30 0.36
N THR A 58 15.31 6.22 0.15
CA THR A 58 14.86 5.07 -0.64
C THR A 58 14.86 3.84 0.26
N ILE A 59 13.69 3.22 0.41
CA ILE A 59 13.54 1.95 1.12
C ILE A 59 13.23 0.87 0.09
N VAL A 60 13.99 -0.22 0.12
CA VAL A 60 13.70 -1.40 -0.70
C VAL A 60 13.02 -2.43 0.19
N VAL A 61 11.82 -2.86 -0.19
CA VAL A 61 11.01 -3.80 0.59
C VAL A 61 10.32 -4.80 -0.33
N LYS A 62 10.21 -6.06 0.07
CA LYS A 62 9.35 -7.02 -0.62
C LYS A 62 7.89 -6.60 -0.49
N ARG A 63 7.13 -6.68 -1.57
CA ARG A 63 5.71 -6.30 -1.55
C ARG A 63 4.91 -7.05 -0.49
N SER A 64 5.18 -8.34 -0.28
CA SER A 64 4.57 -9.19 0.74
C SER A 64 4.89 -8.78 2.18
N GLU A 65 5.99 -8.05 2.42
CA GLU A 65 6.34 -7.56 3.76
C GLU A 65 5.65 -6.25 4.13
N ILE A 66 5.13 -5.50 3.15
CA ILE A 66 4.57 -4.15 3.35
C ILE A 66 3.44 -4.16 4.39
N PRO A 67 2.46 -5.08 4.38
CA PRO A 67 1.41 -5.12 5.40
C PRO A 67 1.95 -5.22 6.82
N ARG A 68 2.95 -6.09 7.05
CA ARG A 68 3.59 -6.24 8.36
C ARG A 68 4.35 -4.97 8.76
N ARG A 69 5.16 -4.42 7.85
CA ARG A 69 5.93 -3.19 8.14
C ARG A 69 5.05 -1.97 8.40
N ILE A 70 3.87 -1.88 7.76
CA ILE A 70 2.88 -0.84 8.09
C ILE A 70 2.52 -0.88 9.58
N LEU A 71 2.44 -2.07 10.19
CA LEU A 71 2.02 -2.24 11.59
C LEU A 71 3.18 -2.09 12.59
N GLU A 72 4.37 -2.57 12.23
CA GLU A 72 5.48 -2.75 13.18
C GLU A 72 6.57 -1.67 13.10
N ASP A 73 6.64 -0.91 12.00
CA ASP A 73 7.69 0.08 11.75
C ASP A 73 7.09 1.48 11.52
N ASP A 74 7.25 2.36 12.52
CA ASP A 74 6.75 3.75 12.50
C ASP A 74 7.39 4.60 11.42
N GLU A 75 8.70 4.46 11.23
CA GLU A 75 9.40 5.22 10.21
C GLU A 75 8.96 4.79 8.80
N PHE A 76 8.94 3.47 8.57
CA PHE A 76 8.44 2.92 7.31
C PHE A 76 7.02 3.38 7.03
N PHE A 77 6.15 3.30 8.03
CA PHE A 77 4.76 3.68 7.89
C PHE A 77 4.59 5.13 7.44
N HIS A 78 5.29 6.08 8.07
CA HIS A 78 5.24 7.49 7.69
C HIS A 78 5.79 7.76 6.28
N LEU A 79 6.88 7.10 5.90
CA LEU A 79 7.46 7.21 4.56
C LEU A 79 6.52 6.60 3.50
N PHE A 80 5.89 5.48 3.83
CA PHE A 80 4.96 4.80 2.94
C PHE A 80 3.67 5.62 2.72
N LEU A 81 3.13 6.25 3.76
CA LEU A 81 2.00 7.18 3.60
C LEU A 81 2.32 8.32 2.63
N GLN A 82 3.51 8.91 2.74
CA GLN A 82 3.92 10.00 1.85
C GLN A 82 4.06 9.52 0.40
N TYR A 83 4.64 8.33 0.21
CA TYR A 83 4.71 7.68 -1.08
C TYR A 83 3.31 7.46 -1.70
N LEU A 84 2.35 6.94 -0.93
CA LEU A 84 0.97 6.76 -1.39
C LEU A 84 0.28 8.09 -1.72
N SER A 85 0.50 9.12 -0.89
CA SER A 85 -0.01 10.47 -1.14
C SER A 85 0.53 11.05 -2.44
N ALA A 86 1.83 10.86 -2.73
CA ALA A 86 2.44 11.30 -3.98
C ALA A 86 1.84 10.58 -5.21
N ILE A 87 1.56 9.27 -5.12
CA ILE A 87 0.86 8.54 -6.18
C ILE A 87 -0.56 9.08 -6.37
N GLY A 88 -1.31 9.25 -5.28
CA GLY A 88 -2.67 9.75 -5.31
C GLY A 88 -2.78 11.19 -5.84
N ALA A 89 -1.76 12.03 -5.61
CA ALA A 89 -1.68 13.37 -6.19
C ALA A 89 -1.44 13.33 -7.71
N LYS A 90 -0.56 12.45 -8.19
CA LYS A 90 -0.30 12.28 -9.64
C LYS A 90 -1.52 11.76 -10.41
N ARG A 91 -2.34 10.90 -9.80
CA ARG A 91 -3.57 10.37 -10.43
C ARG A 91 -4.71 11.39 -10.58
N ARG A 92 -4.66 12.50 -9.84
CA ARG A 92 -5.68 13.57 -9.87
C ARG A 92 -5.36 14.68 -10.88
N ARG A 93 -4.16 14.67 -11.47
CA ARG A 93 -3.74 15.57 -12.55
C ARG A 93 -3.97 14.89 -13.88
#